data_AF-A2WPL5-F1
#
_entry.id   AF-A2WPL5-F1
#
_cell.length_a   1.000
_cell.length_b   1.000
_cell.length_c   1.000
_cell.angle_alpha   90.00
_cell.angle_beta   90.00
_cell.angle_gamma   90.00
#
_symmetry.space_group_name_H-M   'P 1'
#
loop_
_entity.id
_entity.type
_entity.pdbx_description
1 polymer ?
#
loop_
_entity_poly.entity_id
_entity_poly.type
_entity_poly.pdbx_seq_one_letter_code
_entity_poly.pdbx_strand_id
1 'polypeptide(L)'
;MAPRLLLLLAVVGSLCATAAVGDGDGDGGGDQIMRPLKMSCSTGAGNYVAGSQYHKNLDQLLAAIPMAAAYNHGFYNGSFGAAPDEVFGLVMCYVRATGGADPCRKCLAAAPSGIMQLCPGSRTARAVFDECVVLYSDVSFFSVAGDLAASSFYVQARRGQSWTAGSGFSPSEPPYVVDAAAMNRTRSDLIASLAVIAAYSPLRLASKDTPFGGSPSMEARWMSGFVQCRRDLPASECTRCLSGYNARPPRLLPNNSGGAIKGYSCILTYGIVIPEVPWLRLPSEWLCAYRQRPEM
;
A
#
# COMPACT_ATOMS: atom_id res chain seq x y z
N MET A 1 28.33 63.05 -36.63
CA MET A 1 27.31 62.01 -36.38
C MET A 1 28.06 60.80 -35.85
N ALA A 2 27.89 60.49 -34.56
CA ALA A 2 28.72 59.55 -33.80
C ALA A 2 28.29 58.08 -33.96
N PRO A 3 29.22 57.10 -33.88
CA PRO A 3 28.88 55.69 -33.90
C PRO A 3 28.44 55.22 -32.51
N ARG A 4 27.33 54.47 -32.44
CA ARG A 4 26.80 53.88 -31.20
C ARG A 4 27.52 52.55 -30.92
N LEU A 5 28.32 52.54 -29.87
CA LEU A 5 28.99 51.38 -29.29
C LEU A 5 27.96 50.56 -28.48
N LEU A 6 27.66 49.33 -28.91
CA LEU A 6 26.80 48.40 -28.16
C LEU A 6 27.66 47.63 -27.13
N LEU A 7 27.53 47.98 -25.85
CA LEU A 7 28.07 47.21 -24.73
C LEU A 7 27.22 45.95 -24.52
N LEU A 8 27.80 44.78 -24.82
CA LEU A 8 27.29 43.48 -24.38
C LEU A 8 27.64 43.29 -22.89
N LEU A 9 26.67 43.48 -22.00
CA LEU A 9 26.79 43.09 -20.60
C LEU A 9 26.67 41.56 -20.50
N ALA A 10 27.80 40.88 -20.30
CA ALA A 10 27.82 39.47 -19.93
C ALA A 10 27.26 39.33 -18.51
N VAL A 11 26.03 38.82 -18.40
CA VAL A 11 25.47 38.40 -17.11
C VAL A 11 26.18 37.09 -16.74
N VAL A 12 27.15 37.17 -15.84
CA VAL A 12 27.74 36.01 -15.18
C VAL A 12 26.66 35.46 -14.24
N GLY A 13 25.85 34.54 -14.77
CA GLY A 13 24.94 33.73 -13.98
C GLY A 13 25.78 32.83 -13.07
N SER A 14 25.90 33.21 -11.80
CA SER A 14 26.48 32.36 -10.76
C SER A 14 25.61 31.11 -10.63
N LEU A 15 26.09 29.98 -11.15
CA LEU A 15 25.54 28.68 -10.83
C LEU A 15 25.78 28.43 -9.34
N CYS A 16 24.73 28.59 -8.53
CA CYS A 16 24.67 27.88 -7.25
C CYS A 16 24.58 26.38 -7.56
N ALA A 17 25.74 25.75 -7.73
CA ALA A 17 25.88 24.32 -7.54
C ALA A 17 25.56 24.06 -6.07
N THR A 18 24.33 23.65 -5.79
CA THR A 18 24.02 23.05 -4.50
C THR A 18 24.76 21.71 -4.48
N ALA A 19 25.81 21.65 -3.68
CA ALA A 19 26.30 20.38 -3.20
C ALA A 19 25.11 19.69 -2.51
N ALA A 20 24.56 18.67 -3.16
CA ALA A 20 23.72 17.72 -2.47
C ALA A 20 24.60 17.14 -1.36
N VAL A 21 24.31 17.52 -0.11
CA VAL A 21 24.76 16.76 1.03
C VAL A 21 24.00 15.44 0.90
N GLY A 22 24.65 14.47 0.26
CA GLY A 22 24.20 13.10 0.25
C GLY A 22 24.20 12.65 1.69
N ASP A 23 23.02 12.57 2.29
CA ASP A 23 22.81 11.68 3.42
C ASP A 23 23.03 10.28 2.86
N GLY A 24 24.21 9.74 3.15
CA GLY A 24 24.66 8.47 2.65
C GLY A 24 23.88 7.35 3.30
N ASP A 25 22.77 6.95 2.68
CA ASP A 25 22.44 5.53 2.65
C ASP A 25 23.27 4.90 1.54
N GLY A 26 24.47 4.48 1.91
CA GLY A 26 25.22 3.52 1.13
C GLY A 26 24.46 2.20 1.14
N ASP A 27 23.57 1.99 0.17
CA ASP A 27 23.11 0.65 -0.14
C ASP A 27 23.96 0.13 -1.30
N GLY A 28 24.99 -0.63 -0.91
CA GLY A 28 25.79 -1.40 -1.84
C GLY A 28 24.88 -2.33 -2.64
N GLY A 29 25.18 -2.47 -3.94
CA GLY A 29 24.52 -3.42 -4.83
C GLY A 29 24.70 -4.87 -4.36
N GLY A 30 23.87 -5.27 -3.39
CA GLY A 30 23.60 -6.64 -3.01
C GLY A 30 22.17 -6.97 -3.40
N ASP A 31 21.97 -8.19 -3.88
CA ASP A 31 20.68 -8.78 -4.23
C ASP A 31 19.78 -8.90 -2.96
N GLN A 32 19.18 -7.79 -2.52
CA GLN A 32 18.38 -7.75 -1.30
C GLN A 32 16.97 -8.30 -1.60
N ILE A 33 16.71 -9.50 -1.08
CA ILE A 33 15.39 -10.15 -1.15
C ILE A 33 14.35 -9.25 -0.48
N MET A 34 13.30 -8.89 -1.23
CA MET A 34 12.19 -8.11 -0.69
C MET A 34 11.53 -8.86 0.48
N ARG A 35 11.43 -8.21 1.64
CA ARG A 35 10.92 -8.84 2.87
C ARG A 35 9.40 -8.60 3.03
N PRO A 36 8.60 -9.64 3.28
CA PRO A 36 7.17 -9.49 3.53
C PRO A 36 6.89 -9.00 4.95
N LEU A 37 5.78 -8.27 5.11
CA LEU A 37 5.22 -7.89 6.40
C LEU A 37 4.68 -9.10 7.18
N LYS A 38 4.09 -10.05 6.45
CA LYS A 38 3.59 -11.32 6.99
C LYS A 38 3.68 -12.42 5.94
N MET A 39 4.13 -13.59 6.36
CA MET A 39 4.29 -14.74 5.49
C MET A 39 3.85 -16.03 6.17
N SER A 40 3.36 -16.98 5.38
CA SER A 40 3.03 -18.34 5.79
C SER A 40 3.54 -19.30 4.73
N CYS A 41 4.27 -20.34 5.16
CA CYS A 41 4.79 -21.41 4.31
C CYS A 41 4.19 -22.75 4.76
N SER A 42 4.01 -23.71 3.85
CA SER A 42 3.65 -25.09 4.22
C SER A 42 4.83 -25.81 4.87
N THR A 43 4.54 -26.67 5.84
CA THR A 43 5.54 -27.45 6.58
C THR A 43 5.25 -28.94 6.46
N GLY A 44 6.29 -29.78 6.53
CA GLY A 44 6.15 -31.24 6.62
C GLY A 44 6.43 -32.04 5.34
N ALA A 45 6.16 -33.35 5.41
CA ALA A 45 6.50 -34.36 4.38
C ALA A 45 5.76 -34.21 3.04
N GLY A 46 4.78 -33.32 2.95
CA GLY A 46 4.06 -33.00 1.72
C GLY A 46 4.73 -31.91 0.88
N ASN A 47 5.85 -31.33 1.31
CA ASN A 47 6.56 -30.30 0.56
C ASN A 47 7.22 -30.86 -0.73
N TYR A 48 7.44 -29.99 -1.73
CA TYR A 48 8.01 -30.40 -3.00
C TYR A 48 9.54 -30.51 -2.93
N VAL A 49 10.10 -31.37 -3.77
CA VAL A 49 11.56 -31.52 -3.93
C VAL A 49 12.03 -30.66 -5.10
N ALA A 50 13.23 -30.08 -4.98
CA ALA A 50 13.85 -29.31 -6.05
C ALA A 50 13.91 -30.13 -7.36
N GLY A 51 13.51 -29.51 -8.46
CA GLY A 51 13.49 -30.14 -9.79
C GLY A 51 12.30 -31.05 -10.08
N SER A 52 11.40 -31.26 -9.11
CA SER A 52 10.11 -31.94 -9.32
C SER A 52 9.25 -31.23 -10.38
N GLN A 53 8.23 -31.93 -10.89
CA GLN A 53 7.31 -31.32 -11.85
C GLN A 53 6.54 -30.14 -11.23
N TYR A 54 6.09 -30.26 -9.97
CA TYR A 54 5.52 -29.14 -9.22
C TYR A 54 6.45 -27.93 -9.16
N HIS A 55 7.75 -28.13 -8.88
CA HIS A 55 8.73 -27.04 -8.85
C HIS A 55 8.82 -26.31 -10.19
N LYS A 56 8.88 -27.06 -11.31
CA LYS A 56 8.92 -26.47 -12.66
C LYS A 56 7.65 -25.69 -12.99
N ASN A 57 6.49 -26.21 -12.61
CA ASN A 57 5.21 -25.54 -12.83
C ASN A 57 5.11 -24.25 -11.98
N LEU A 58 5.63 -24.28 -10.75
CA LEU A 58 5.73 -23.10 -9.88
C LEU A 58 6.67 -22.05 -10.47
N ASP A 59 7.84 -22.44 -10.98
CA ASP A 59 8.78 -21.54 -11.66
C ASP A 59 8.11 -20.82 -12.84
N GLN A 60 7.37 -21.57 -13.67
CA GLN A 60 6.63 -21.00 -14.81
C GLN A 60 5.54 -20.03 -14.37
N LEU A 61 4.77 -20.39 -13.35
CA LEU A 61 3.73 -19.54 -12.76
C LEU A 61 4.32 -18.21 -12.26
N LEU A 62 5.37 -18.26 -11.44
CA LEU A 62 5.97 -17.06 -10.85
C LEU A 62 6.69 -16.19 -11.90
N ALA A 63 7.26 -16.78 -12.94
CA ALA A 63 7.84 -16.05 -14.06
C ALA A 63 6.79 -15.32 -14.94
N ALA A 64 5.58 -15.85 -15.03
CA ALA A 64 4.49 -15.25 -15.81
C ALA A 64 3.83 -14.05 -15.09
N ILE A 65 3.84 -14.06 -13.75
CA ILE A 65 3.14 -13.08 -12.91
C ILE A 65 3.46 -11.61 -13.25
N PRO A 66 4.74 -11.16 -13.33
CA PRO A 66 5.04 -9.73 -13.41
C PRO A 66 4.39 -9.05 -14.62
N MET A 67 4.51 -9.66 -15.79
CA MET A 67 3.94 -9.13 -17.03
C MET A 67 2.42 -9.27 -17.04
N ALA A 68 1.89 -10.44 -16.70
CA ALA A 68 0.45 -10.67 -16.74
C ALA A 68 -0.33 -9.76 -15.76
N ALA A 69 0.23 -9.54 -14.56
CA ALA A 69 -0.35 -8.63 -13.59
C ALA A 69 -0.24 -7.17 -14.03
N ALA A 70 0.89 -6.75 -14.61
CA ALA A 70 1.08 -5.39 -15.10
C ALA A 70 0.04 -4.99 -16.18
N TYR A 71 -0.25 -5.89 -17.13
CA TYR A 71 -1.30 -5.66 -18.13
C TYR A 71 -2.70 -5.60 -17.56
N ASN A 72 -2.93 -6.22 -16.41
CA ASN A 72 -4.22 -6.29 -15.77
C ASN A 72 -4.23 -5.49 -14.46
N HIS A 73 -3.77 -4.23 -14.49
CA HIS A 73 -3.87 -3.29 -13.37
C HIS A 73 -3.34 -3.83 -12.03
N GLY A 74 -2.23 -4.56 -12.07
CA GLY A 74 -1.56 -5.09 -10.89
C GLY A 74 -2.18 -6.36 -10.31
N PHE A 75 -3.00 -7.12 -11.04
CA PHE A 75 -3.47 -8.41 -10.55
C PHE A 75 -3.46 -9.50 -11.61
N TYR A 76 -3.14 -10.70 -11.17
CA TYR A 76 -3.16 -11.93 -11.96
C TYR A 76 -3.61 -13.08 -11.06
N ASN A 77 -4.39 -13.99 -11.61
CA ASN A 77 -4.62 -15.32 -11.05
C ASN A 77 -4.61 -16.35 -12.18
N GLY A 78 -4.16 -17.57 -11.89
CA GLY A 78 -4.10 -18.63 -12.88
C GLY A 78 -3.46 -19.89 -12.33
N SER A 79 -3.33 -20.90 -13.18
CA SER A 79 -2.62 -22.13 -12.85
C SER A 79 -1.63 -22.54 -13.94
N PHE A 80 -0.67 -23.38 -13.55
CA PHE A 80 0.30 -24.01 -14.45
C PHE A 80 0.38 -25.51 -14.16
N GLY A 81 0.55 -26.30 -15.22
CA GLY A 81 0.61 -27.75 -15.14
C GLY A 81 -0.76 -28.43 -15.10
N ALA A 82 -0.77 -29.69 -14.67
CA ALA A 82 -1.96 -30.50 -14.49
C ALA A 82 -1.79 -31.39 -13.25
N ALA A 83 -2.90 -31.88 -12.69
CA ALA A 83 -2.87 -32.78 -11.54
C ALA A 83 -1.94 -33.99 -11.80
N PRO A 84 -1.11 -34.39 -10.82
CA PRO A 84 -1.08 -33.95 -9.41
C PRO A 84 -0.12 -32.77 -9.12
N ASP A 85 0.52 -32.21 -10.15
CA ASP A 85 1.57 -31.19 -10.02
C ASP A 85 1.09 -29.79 -10.41
N GLU A 86 -0.22 -29.59 -10.56
CA GLU A 86 -0.80 -28.27 -10.86
C GLU A 86 -0.55 -27.28 -9.72
N VAL A 87 -0.23 -26.05 -10.08
CA VAL A 87 0.02 -24.95 -9.15
C VAL A 87 -0.94 -23.82 -9.43
N PHE A 88 -1.66 -23.36 -8.42
CA PHE A 88 -2.52 -22.18 -8.48
C PHE A 88 -1.79 -20.97 -7.90
N GLY A 89 -1.81 -19.85 -8.61
CA GLY A 89 -1.16 -18.61 -8.20
C GLY A 89 -2.06 -17.40 -8.26
N LEU A 90 -1.77 -16.42 -7.42
CA LEU A 90 -2.39 -15.11 -7.44
C LEU A 90 -1.40 -14.04 -6.98
N VAL A 91 -1.40 -12.90 -7.68
CA VAL A 91 -0.83 -11.65 -7.17
C VAL A 91 -1.86 -10.54 -7.24
N MET A 92 -1.81 -9.62 -6.28
CA MET A 92 -2.58 -8.39 -6.30
C MET A 92 -1.77 -7.25 -5.73
N CYS A 93 -1.68 -6.13 -6.47
CA CYS A 93 -1.23 -4.86 -5.94
C CYS A 93 -2.33 -4.17 -5.15
N TYR A 94 -1.95 -3.56 -4.04
CA TYR A 94 -2.81 -2.63 -3.34
C TYR A 94 -2.84 -1.32 -4.13
N VAL A 95 -3.99 -1.00 -4.71
CA VAL A 95 -4.15 0.21 -5.54
C VAL A 95 -4.27 1.40 -4.61
N ARG A 96 -3.32 2.32 -4.65
CA ARG A 96 -3.37 3.55 -3.85
C ARG A 96 -4.04 4.66 -4.66
N ALA A 97 -4.92 5.42 -4.02
CA ALA A 97 -5.57 6.58 -4.64
C ALA A 97 -4.59 7.72 -5.01
N THR A 98 -3.35 7.66 -4.52
CA THR A 98 -2.30 8.66 -4.76
C THR A 98 -0.92 7.98 -4.82
N GLY A 99 -0.16 8.18 -5.89
CA GLY A 99 1.22 7.70 -6.06
C GLY A 99 1.36 6.72 -7.23
N GLY A 100 2.24 7.03 -8.19
CA GLY A 100 2.38 6.36 -9.48
C GLY A 100 2.74 4.87 -9.45
N ALA A 101 2.80 4.24 -10.62
CA ALA A 101 2.93 2.79 -10.83
C ALA A 101 4.22 2.13 -10.31
N ASP A 102 5.19 2.89 -9.81
CA ASP A 102 6.53 2.38 -9.48
C ASP A 102 6.57 1.40 -8.30
N PRO A 103 5.88 1.60 -7.16
CA PRO A 103 5.95 0.69 -6.03
C PRO A 103 5.28 -0.66 -6.29
N CYS A 104 4.12 -0.66 -6.97
CA CYS A 104 3.46 -1.90 -7.39
C CYS A 104 4.35 -2.69 -8.37
N ARG A 105 4.93 -2.03 -9.39
CA ARG A 105 5.82 -2.70 -10.35
C ARG A 105 7.05 -3.33 -9.67
N LYS A 106 7.65 -2.64 -8.70
CA LYS A 106 8.75 -3.20 -7.89
C LYS A 106 8.31 -4.46 -7.14
N CYS A 107 7.13 -4.43 -6.51
CA CYS A 107 6.59 -5.59 -5.81
C CYS A 107 6.32 -6.76 -6.76
N LEU A 108 5.71 -6.50 -7.93
CA LEU A 108 5.46 -7.51 -8.94
C LEU A 108 6.74 -8.14 -9.50
N ALA A 109 7.83 -7.37 -9.61
CA ALA A 109 9.11 -7.87 -10.12
C ALA A 109 9.88 -8.72 -9.10
N ALA A 110 9.81 -8.38 -7.81
CA ALA A 110 10.63 -8.99 -6.76
C ALA A 110 9.90 -10.06 -5.92
N ALA A 111 8.62 -9.85 -5.61
CA ALA A 111 7.89 -10.71 -4.69
C ALA A 111 7.68 -12.15 -5.19
N PRO A 112 7.36 -12.41 -6.48
CA PRO A 112 7.15 -13.77 -6.98
C PRO A 112 8.38 -14.66 -6.87
N SER A 113 9.57 -14.17 -7.23
CA SER A 113 10.82 -14.94 -7.07
C SER A 113 11.27 -15.00 -5.60
N GLY A 114 11.11 -13.89 -4.87
CA GLY A 114 11.48 -13.79 -3.46
C GLY A 114 10.74 -14.78 -2.56
N ILE A 115 9.45 -15.06 -2.83
CA ILE A 115 8.68 -15.99 -1.99
C ILE A 115 9.20 -17.44 -2.05
N MET A 116 9.84 -17.86 -3.15
CA MET A 116 10.47 -19.19 -3.22
C MET A 116 11.75 -19.26 -2.38
N GLN A 117 12.52 -18.18 -2.33
CA GLN A 117 13.72 -18.11 -1.49
C GLN A 117 13.35 -18.08 -0.01
N LEU A 118 12.24 -17.42 0.33
CA LEU A 118 11.75 -17.29 1.70
C LEU A 118 10.97 -18.53 2.21
N CYS A 119 10.32 -19.28 1.32
CA CYS A 119 9.59 -20.52 1.62
C CYS A 119 10.12 -21.71 0.78
N PRO A 120 11.38 -22.14 0.96
CA PRO A 120 11.97 -23.19 0.13
C PRO A 120 11.21 -24.52 0.25
N GLY A 121 10.89 -25.14 -0.89
CA GLY A 121 10.21 -26.43 -0.97
C GLY A 121 8.72 -26.40 -0.61
N SER A 122 8.15 -25.24 -0.28
CA SER A 122 6.76 -25.16 0.18
C SER A 122 5.78 -25.37 -0.97
N ARG A 123 4.80 -26.27 -0.83
CA ARG A 123 3.70 -26.37 -1.82
C ARG A 123 2.67 -25.26 -1.68
N THR A 124 2.51 -24.68 -0.49
CA THR A 124 1.65 -23.52 -0.29
C THR A 124 2.42 -22.40 0.37
N ALA A 125 2.38 -21.21 -0.21
CA ALA A 125 2.89 -20.01 0.46
C ALA A 125 2.02 -18.79 0.21
N ARG A 126 2.00 -17.90 1.20
CA ARG A 126 1.25 -16.66 1.17
C ARG A 126 2.10 -15.56 1.80
N ALA A 127 2.30 -14.46 1.11
CA ALA A 127 3.10 -13.34 1.57
C ALA A 127 2.39 -12.01 1.31
N VAL A 128 2.32 -11.16 2.33
CA VAL A 128 1.85 -9.77 2.22
C VAL A 128 3.06 -8.84 2.31
N PHE A 129 3.19 -7.97 1.32
CA PHE A 129 4.15 -6.87 1.27
C PHE A 129 3.43 -5.54 1.48
N ASP A 130 4.18 -4.44 1.44
CA ASP A 130 3.58 -3.12 1.53
C ASP A 130 2.63 -2.83 0.38
N GLU A 131 3.03 -3.19 -0.83
CA GLU A 131 2.37 -2.79 -2.08
C GLU A 131 1.67 -3.95 -2.80
N CYS A 132 1.91 -5.20 -2.42
CA CYS A 132 1.24 -6.34 -3.03
C CYS A 132 1.08 -7.54 -2.09
N VAL A 133 0.28 -8.52 -2.52
CA VAL A 133 0.15 -9.85 -1.91
C VAL A 133 0.40 -10.91 -2.97
N VAL A 134 1.16 -11.94 -2.62
CA VAL A 134 1.46 -13.11 -3.46
C VAL A 134 0.98 -14.36 -2.75
N LEU A 135 0.27 -15.23 -3.46
CA LEU A 135 -0.16 -16.54 -2.98
C LEU A 135 0.13 -17.59 -4.05
N TYR A 136 0.60 -18.76 -3.63
CA TYR A 136 0.52 -19.97 -4.44
C TYR A 136 0.14 -21.17 -3.58
N SER A 137 -0.45 -22.19 -4.21
CA SER A 137 -0.85 -23.44 -3.56
C SER A 137 -1.02 -24.55 -4.59
N ASP A 138 -0.89 -25.78 -4.14
CA ASP A 138 -1.24 -27.01 -4.85
C ASP A 138 -2.75 -27.31 -4.83
N VAL A 139 -3.53 -26.51 -4.09
CA VAL A 139 -4.99 -26.58 -4.05
C VAL A 139 -5.57 -25.22 -4.45
N SER A 140 -6.59 -25.21 -5.31
CA SER A 140 -7.25 -23.98 -5.71
C SER A 140 -7.85 -23.25 -4.50
N PHE A 141 -7.53 -21.96 -4.36
CA PHE A 141 -8.04 -21.06 -3.32
C PHE A 141 -8.83 -19.88 -3.90
N PHE A 142 -9.15 -19.93 -5.20
CA PHE A 142 -9.84 -18.85 -5.89
C PHE A 142 -11.27 -18.71 -5.39
N SER A 143 -11.79 -17.49 -5.48
CA SER A 143 -13.19 -17.16 -5.16
C SER A 143 -13.59 -17.36 -3.69
N VAL A 144 -12.64 -17.66 -2.80
CA VAL A 144 -12.90 -17.84 -1.36
C VAL A 144 -11.89 -17.04 -0.54
N ALA A 145 -12.39 -16.20 0.37
CA ALA A 145 -11.53 -15.49 1.29
C ALA A 145 -11.00 -16.46 2.37
N GLY A 146 -9.72 -16.32 2.71
CA GLY A 146 -9.06 -17.21 3.68
C GLY A 146 -9.60 -17.04 5.11
N ASP A 147 -8.99 -17.77 6.05
CA ASP A 147 -9.23 -17.56 7.47
C ASP A 147 -8.78 -16.17 7.90
N LEU A 148 -9.74 -15.26 8.06
CA LEU A 148 -9.52 -13.86 8.40
C LEU A 148 -8.79 -13.69 9.74
N ALA A 149 -8.97 -14.60 10.70
CA ALA A 149 -8.32 -14.58 12.02
C ALA A 149 -6.82 -14.88 11.88
N ALA A 150 -6.49 -15.99 11.24
CA ALA A 150 -5.11 -16.39 11.02
C ALA A 150 -4.38 -15.48 10.00
N SER A 151 -5.08 -14.96 9.00
CA SER A 151 -4.47 -14.31 7.83
C SER A 151 -4.26 -12.80 7.93
N SER A 152 -4.81 -12.13 8.94
CA SER A 152 -4.72 -10.67 9.04
C SER A 152 -3.74 -10.19 10.10
N PHE A 153 -3.29 -8.96 9.96
CA PHE A 153 -2.45 -8.23 10.89
C PHE A 153 -2.75 -6.74 10.78
N TYR A 154 -2.47 -5.99 11.83
CA TYR A 154 -2.69 -4.55 11.86
C TYR A 154 -1.37 -3.80 11.70
N VAL A 155 -1.44 -2.65 11.03
CA VAL A 155 -0.36 -1.69 10.91
C VAL A 155 -0.84 -0.40 11.55
N GLN A 156 -0.08 0.09 12.53
CA GLN A 156 -0.37 1.34 13.23
C GLN A 156 0.31 2.51 12.52
N ALA A 157 -0.38 3.64 12.38
CA ALA A 157 0.26 4.89 12.00
C ALA A 157 1.21 5.33 13.15
N ARG A 158 2.51 5.51 12.85
CA ARG A 158 3.51 6.04 13.80
C ARG A 158 3.87 7.49 13.43
N ARG A 159 4.08 8.34 14.43
CA ARG A 159 4.57 9.72 14.23
C ARG A 159 5.87 9.71 13.42
N GLY A 160 5.96 10.55 12.39
CA GLY A 160 7.16 10.72 11.57
C GLY A 160 7.43 9.62 10.54
N GLN A 161 6.66 8.52 10.53
CA GLN A 161 6.74 7.53 9.46
C GLN A 161 5.67 7.82 8.41
N SER A 162 6.11 8.29 7.24
CA SER A 162 5.27 8.37 6.05
C SER A 162 5.04 6.95 5.53
N TRP A 163 3.89 6.37 5.88
CA TRP A 163 3.42 5.12 5.27
C TRP A 163 2.69 5.35 3.92
N THR A 164 2.70 6.61 3.46
CA THR A 164 1.93 7.16 2.34
C THR A 164 2.79 8.21 1.65
N ALA A 165 3.48 7.84 0.57
CA ALA A 165 3.84 8.82 -0.45
C ALA A 165 2.54 9.35 -1.08
N GLY A 166 1.92 10.36 -0.46
CA GLY A 166 0.75 11.06 -1.02
C GLY A 166 -0.34 11.52 -0.04
N SER A 167 -0.32 11.15 1.23
CA SER A 167 -1.20 11.75 2.24
C SER A 167 -0.47 11.82 3.57
N GLY A 168 0.10 12.99 3.84
CA GLY A 168 0.73 13.26 5.14
C GLY A 168 -0.33 13.15 6.22
N PHE A 169 -0.16 12.19 7.15
CA PHE A 169 -0.68 12.42 8.50
C PHE A 169 -0.05 13.72 8.99
N SER A 170 -0.88 14.66 9.46
CA SER A 170 -0.35 15.91 9.99
C SER A 170 0.64 15.58 11.12
N PRO A 171 1.92 16.00 11.02
CA PRO A 171 2.90 15.81 12.10
C PRO A 171 2.46 16.44 13.43
N SER A 172 1.50 17.39 13.37
CA SER A 172 0.97 18.11 14.52
C SER A 172 -0.18 17.40 15.26
N GLU A 173 -0.82 16.38 14.68
CA GLU A 173 -1.89 15.67 15.39
C GLU A 173 -1.32 14.58 16.31
N PRO A 174 -1.77 14.48 17.58
CA PRO A 174 -1.46 13.31 18.39
C PRO A 174 -1.95 12.05 17.65
N PRO A 175 -1.22 10.93 17.71
CA PRO A 175 -1.65 9.66 17.11
C PRO A 175 -2.91 9.10 17.80
N TYR A 176 -3.45 9.83 18.77
CA TYR A 176 -4.57 9.47 19.62
C TYR A 176 -5.70 10.48 19.50
N VAL A 177 -6.93 10.00 19.34
CA VAL A 177 -8.15 10.83 19.30
C VAL A 177 -8.69 11.11 20.70
N VAL A 178 -9.23 12.32 20.90
CA VAL A 178 -9.89 12.71 22.16
C VAL A 178 -11.25 12.02 22.32
N ASP A 179 -12.04 11.95 21.24
CA ASP A 179 -13.31 11.21 21.20
C ASP A 179 -13.15 9.88 20.43
N ALA A 180 -12.69 8.86 21.14
CA ALA A 180 -12.52 7.51 20.59
C ALA A 180 -13.86 6.86 20.22
N ALA A 181 -14.96 7.19 20.92
CA ALA A 181 -16.26 6.59 20.66
C ALA A 181 -16.88 7.12 19.35
N ALA A 182 -16.81 8.42 19.09
CA ALA A 182 -17.19 8.99 17.80
C ALA A 182 -16.30 8.45 16.68
N MET A 183 -14.97 8.39 16.88
CA MET A 183 -14.05 7.86 15.88
C MET A 183 -14.39 6.42 15.50
N ASN A 184 -14.59 5.56 16.51
CA ASN A 184 -14.90 4.16 16.29
C ASN A 184 -16.21 3.97 15.52
N ARG A 185 -17.25 4.78 15.81
CA ARG A 185 -18.52 4.77 15.08
C ARG A 185 -18.35 5.22 13.64
N THR A 186 -17.79 6.41 13.42
CA THR A 186 -17.58 6.97 12.06
C THR A 186 -16.75 6.03 11.19
N ARG A 187 -15.70 5.41 11.74
CA ARG A 187 -14.88 4.42 11.04
C ARG A 187 -15.69 3.18 10.68
N SER A 188 -16.41 2.63 11.64
CA SER A 188 -17.20 1.41 11.42
C SER A 188 -18.22 1.61 10.31
N ASP A 189 -18.93 2.74 10.33
CA ASP A 189 -19.97 3.05 9.34
C ASP A 189 -19.37 3.33 7.96
N LEU A 190 -18.28 4.08 7.90
CA LEU A 190 -17.56 4.36 6.66
C LEU A 190 -17.08 3.08 6.00
N ILE A 191 -16.38 2.22 6.73
CA ILE A 191 -15.88 0.94 6.20
C ILE A 191 -17.03 0.02 5.80
N ALA A 192 -18.11 -0.04 6.58
CA ALA A 192 -19.27 -0.87 6.24
C ALA A 192 -19.89 -0.43 4.90
N SER A 193 -20.02 0.88 4.68
CA SER A 193 -20.46 1.44 3.40
C SER A 193 -19.48 1.11 2.26
N LEU A 194 -18.18 1.31 2.48
CA LEU A 194 -17.14 1.01 1.49
C LEU A 194 -17.08 -0.48 1.13
N ALA A 195 -17.33 -1.37 2.09
CA ALA A 195 -17.33 -2.82 1.85
C ALA A 195 -18.38 -3.24 0.83
N VAL A 196 -19.57 -2.62 0.86
CA VAL A 196 -20.62 -2.88 -0.14
C VAL A 196 -20.19 -2.32 -1.50
N ILE A 197 -19.68 -1.09 -1.54
CA ILE A 197 -19.26 -0.46 -2.81
C ILE A 197 -18.13 -1.26 -3.47
N ALA A 198 -17.10 -1.63 -2.70
CA ALA A 198 -15.98 -2.42 -3.19
C ALA A 198 -16.43 -3.81 -3.65
N ALA A 199 -17.38 -4.43 -2.95
CA ALA A 199 -17.90 -5.75 -3.35
C ALA A 199 -18.57 -5.75 -4.73
N TYR A 200 -19.00 -4.62 -5.28
CA TYR A 200 -19.59 -4.54 -6.63
C TYR A 200 -18.74 -3.76 -7.63
N SER A 201 -17.62 -3.16 -7.21
CA SER A 201 -16.74 -2.44 -8.12
C SER A 201 -15.90 -3.41 -8.98
N PRO A 202 -15.63 -3.09 -10.26
CA PRO A 202 -14.85 -3.97 -11.14
C PRO A 202 -13.44 -4.31 -10.61
N LEU A 203 -12.83 -3.38 -9.86
CA LEU A 203 -11.50 -3.57 -9.27
C LEU A 203 -11.53 -4.07 -7.81
N ARG A 204 -12.73 -4.36 -7.29
CA ARG A 204 -12.98 -4.75 -5.89
C ARG A 204 -12.39 -3.79 -4.85
N LEU A 205 -12.43 -2.50 -5.13
CA LEU A 205 -11.94 -1.43 -4.25
C LEU A 205 -12.93 -0.28 -4.11
N ALA A 206 -12.79 0.50 -3.04
CA ALA A 206 -13.52 1.74 -2.82
C ALA A 206 -12.77 2.67 -1.86
N SER A 207 -12.92 3.98 -2.03
CA SER A 207 -12.46 4.99 -1.08
C SER A 207 -13.49 6.09 -0.90
N LYS A 208 -13.54 6.68 0.29
CA LYS A 208 -14.40 7.83 0.59
C LYS A 208 -13.88 8.56 1.82
N ASP A 209 -14.12 9.87 1.83
CA ASP A 209 -13.93 10.72 3.00
C ASP A 209 -15.29 11.08 3.59
N THR A 210 -15.39 11.10 4.92
CA THR A 210 -16.58 11.52 5.66
C THR A 210 -16.20 12.55 6.72
N PRO A 211 -17.04 13.56 7.01
CA PRO A 211 -16.77 14.50 8.09
C PRO A 211 -16.54 13.78 9.42
N PHE A 212 -15.55 14.22 10.18
CA PHE A 212 -15.22 13.65 11.47
C PHE A 212 -14.68 14.72 12.42
N GLY A 213 -15.34 14.94 13.57
CA GLY A 213 -14.92 15.96 14.53
C GLY A 213 -15.32 17.38 14.11
N GLY A 214 -15.75 18.17 15.10
CA GLY A 214 -16.26 19.53 14.90
C GLY A 214 -17.07 20.00 16.11
N SER A 215 -16.40 20.60 17.08
CA SER A 215 -17.01 21.67 17.87
C SER A 215 -16.97 22.94 17.00
N PRO A 216 -17.83 23.97 17.20
CA PRO A 216 -17.70 25.26 16.52
C PRO A 216 -16.31 25.91 16.62
N SER A 217 -15.46 25.43 17.55
CA SER A 217 -14.11 25.91 17.84
C SER A 217 -12.95 25.05 17.30
N MET A 218 -13.20 24.01 16.48
CA MET A 218 -12.14 23.13 15.94
C MET A 218 -12.14 23.09 14.40
N GLU A 219 -10.94 22.99 13.82
CA GLU A 219 -10.72 22.83 12.36
C GLU A 219 -11.48 21.63 11.80
N ALA A 220 -12.04 21.77 10.60
CA ALA A 220 -12.81 20.72 9.95
C ALA A 220 -11.90 19.52 9.64
N ARG A 221 -12.19 18.38 10.26
CA ARG A 221 -11.45 17.12 10.06
C ARG A 221 -12.32 16.11 9.31
N TRP A 222 -11.68 15.21 8.60
CA TRP A 222 -12.33 14.17 7.81
C TRP A 222 -11.73 12.82 8.16
N MET A 223 -12.56 11.80 8.16
CA MET A 223 -12.09 10.43 8.18
C MET A 223 -12.06 9.91 6.76
N SER A 224 -10.86 9.63 6.27
CA SER A 224 -10.63 8.93 5.01
C SER A 224 -10.63 7.43 5.24
N GLY A 225 -11.27 6.70 4.33
CA GLY A 225 -11.32 5.25 4.32
C GLY A 225 -11.00 4.71 2.92
N PHE A 226 -10.26 3.61 2.88
CA PHE A 226 -10.02 2.84 1.66
C PHE A 226 -10.08 1.34 1.97
N VAL A 227 -10.68 0.58 1.06
CA VAL A 227 -10.78 -0.87 1.15
C VAL A 227 -10.51 -1.50 -0.21
N GLN A 228 -9.94 -2.69 -0.21
CA GLN A 228 -9.76 -3.50 -1.41
C GLN A 228 -9.79 -4.99 -1.08
N CYS A 229 -10.43 -5.78 -1.93
CA CYS A 229 -10.43 -7.24 -1.90
C CYS A 229 -9.64 -7.81 -3.09
N ARG A 230 -9.21 -9.07 -3.00
CA ARG A 230 -8.75 -9.78 -4.21
C ARG A 230 -9.86 -9.80 -5.26
N ARG A 231 -9.49 -9.56 -6.51
CA ARG A 231 -10.46 -9.47 -7.62
C ARG A 231 -11.11 -10.81 -7.98
N ASP A 232 -10.53 -11.94 -7.59
CA ASP A 232 -11.13 -13.27 -7.74
C ASP A 232 -12.32 -13.50 -6.80
N LEU A 233 -12.47 -12.71 -5.74
CA LEU A 233 -13.54 -12.93 -4.77
C LEU A 233 -14.89 -12.49 -5.33
N PRO A 234 -15.96 -13.30 -5.12
CA PRO A 234 -17.33 -12.85 -5.34
C PRO A 234 -17.71 -11.77 -4.33
N ALA A 235 -18.80 -11.03 -4.63
CA ALA A 235 -19.26 -9.92 -3.79
C ALA A 235 -19.46 -10.34 -2.32
N SER A 236 -20.09 -11.50 -2.09
CA SER A 236 -20.32 -12.05 -0.75
C SER A 236 -19.02 -12.26 0.05
N GLU A 237 -18.00 -12.85 -0.59
CA GLU A 237 -16.71 -13.12 0.06
C GLU A 237 -15.89 -11.83 0.27
N CYS A 238 -15.99 -10.87 -0.64
CA CYS A 238 -15.37 -9.56 -0.45
C CYS A 238 -16.01 -8.82 0.74
N THR A 239 -17.35 -8.76 0.80
CA THR A 239 -18.06 -8.17 1.94
C THR A 239 -17.73 -8.92 3.23
N ARG A 240 -17.74 -10.26 3.23
CA ARG A 240 -17.35 -11.08 4.40
C ARG A 240 -15.96 -10.73 4.90
N CYS A 241 -14.98 -10.60 4.00
CA CYS A 241 -13.60 -10.25 4.33
C CYS A 241 -13.53 -8.88 5.01
N LEU A 242 -14.11 -7.86 4.37
CA LEU A 242 -14.06 -6.48 4.85
C LEU A 242 -14.86 -6.27 6.14
N SER A 243 -16.03 -6.88 6.28
CA SER A 243 -16.81 -6.86 7.53
C SER A 243 -16.06 -7.55 8.67
N GLY A 244 -15.42 -8.68 8.40
CA GLY A 244 -14.59 -9.38 9.38
C GLY A 244 -13.37 -8.57 9.83
N TYR A 245 -12.82 -7.73 8.94
CA TYR A 245 -11.77 -6.79 9.29
C TYR A 245 -12.32 -5.59 10.04
N ASN A 246 -13.47 -5.04 9.65
CA ASN A 246 -14.10 -3.88 10.30
C ASN A 246 -14.44 -4.11 11.79
N ALA A 247 -14.65 -5.37 12.19
CA ALA A 247 -14.94 -5.72 13.58
C ALA A 247 -13.71 -5.68 14.53
N ARG A 248 -12.49 -5.62 14.00
CA ARG A 248 -11.25 -5.71 14.79
C ARG A 248 -10.65 -4.39 15.29
N PRO A 249 -10.69 -3.28 14.53
CA PRO A 249 -10.10 -2.02 14.94
C PRO A 249 -10.50 -1.54 16.34
N PRO A 250 -11.74 -1.70 16.84
CA PRO A 250 -12.05 -1.31 18.22
C PRO A 250 -11.19 -2.01 19.29
N ARG A 251 -10.69 -3.22 19.00
CA ARG A 251 -9.82 -3.99 19.91
C ARG A 251 -8.33 -3.74 19.67
N LEU A 252 -7.92 -3.56 18.41
CA LEU A 252 -6.51 -3.46 18.01
C LEU A 252 -5.99 -2.01 17.92
N LEU A 253 -6.90 -1.08 17.65
CA LEU A 253 -6.64 0.34 17.34
C LEU A 253 -7.73 1.22 17.99
N PRO A 254 -7.90 1.17 19.33
CA PRO A 254 -9.06 1.76 20.00
C PRO A 254 -9.10 3.28 19.93
N ASN A 255 -7.93 3.93 19.88
CA ASN A 255 -7.78 5.39 19.90
C ASN A 255 -6.87 5.93 18.80
N ASN A 256 -6.42 5.10 17.86
CA ASN A 256 -5.50 5.53 16.81
C ASN A 256 -6.20 6.45 15.80
N SER A 257 -5.57 7.58 15.46
CA SER A 257 -6.05 8.49 14.42
C SER A 257 -6.03 7.87 13.02
N GLY A 258 -5.30 6.77 12.84
CA GLY A 258 -5.35 5.96 11.62
C GLY A 258 -4.66 4.61 11.77
N GLY A 259 -4.90 3.76 10.79
CA GLY A 259 -4.29 2.44 10.72
C GLY A 259 -4.79 1.61 9.55
N ALA A 260 -4.21 0.42 9.41
CA ALA A 260 -4.59 -0.56 8.42
C ALA A 260 -4.78 -1.94 9.04
N ILE A 261 -5.69 -2.72 8.49
CA ILE A 261 -5.74 -4.16 8.65
C ILE A 261 -5.49 -4.77 7.28
N LYS A 262 -4.36 -5.46 7.16
CA LYS A 262 -3.94 -6.16 5.95
C LYS A 262 -4.07 -7.65 6.15
N GLY A 263 -4.26 -8.40 5.07
CA GLY A 263 -4.07 -9.85 5.06
C GLY A 263 -4.13 -10.39 3.64
N TYR A 264 -4.25 -11.71 3.50
CA TYR A 264 -4.13 -12.33 2.19
C TYR A 264 -5.32 -12.10 1.23
N SER A 265 -6.50 -11.74 1.75
CA SER A 265 -7.74 -11.67 0.97
C SER A 265 -8.29 -10.25 0.78
N CYS A 266 -8.03 -9.34 1.71
CA CYS A 266 -8.45 -7.95 1.62
C CYS A 266 -7.56 -7.04 2.48
N ILE A 267 -7.77 -5.74 2.31
CA ILE A 267 -7.17 -4.67 3.09
C ILE A 267 -8.25 -3.65 3.45
N LEU A 268 -8.12 -3.08 4.64
CA LEU A 268 -8.89 -1.95 5.13
C LEU A 268 -7.91 -0.93 5.68
N THR A 269 -8.01 0.33 5.27
CA THR A 269 -7.25 1.45 5.82
C THR A 269 -8.18 2.59 6.19
N TYR A 270 -7.86 3.27 7.29
CA TYR A 270 -8.54 4.49 7.68
C TYR A 270 -7.54 5.51 8.25
N GLY A 271 -7.88 6.78 8.16
CA GLY A 271 -7.09 7.85 8.73
C GLY A 271 -7.89 9.13 8.87
N ILE A 272 -7.66 9.85 9.95
CA ILE A 272 -8.13 11.22 10.08
C ILE A 272 -7.18 12.12 9.31
N VAL A 273 -7.74 12.92 8.42
CA VAL A 273 -7.04 13.85 7.56
C VAL A 273 -7.63 15.24 7.73
N ILE A 274 -6.76 16.24 7.59
CA ILE A 274 -7.16 17.63 7.45
C ILE A 274 -7.29 17.85 5.94
N PRO A 275 -8.38 18.46 5.45
CA PRO A 275 -8.50 18.72 4.02
C PRO A 275 -7.38 19.69 3.63
N GLU A 276 -6.62 19.38 2.59
CA GLU A 276 -5.75 20.39 1.97
C GLU A 276 -6.65 21.55 1.56
N VAL A 277 -6.58 22.69 2.26
CA VAL A 277 -7.25 23.90 1.77
C VAL A 277 -6.41 24.40 0.58
N PRO A 278 -6.94 24.37 -0.66
CA PRO A 278 -6.12 24.56 -1.87
C PRO A 278 -5.37 25.89 -1.93
N TRP A 279 -5.85 26.91 -1.20
CA TRP A 279 -5.24 28.23 -1.09
C TRP A 279 -4.13 28.35 -0.02
N LEU A 280 -3.88 27.34 0.83
CA LEU A 280 -2.71 27.32 1.73
C LEU A 280 -1.44 26.74 1.10
N ARG A 281 -1.48 26.30 -0.16
CA ARG A 281 -0.23 26.15 -0.91
C ARG A 281 0.32 27.55 -1.12
N LEU A 282 1.09 28.04 -0.14
CA LEU A 282 1.97 29.17 -0.36
C LEU A 282 2.75 28.83 -1.64
N PRO A 283 2.66 29.66 -2.69
CA PRO A 283 3.49 29.46 -3.87
C PRO A 283 4.94 29.34 -3.38
N SER A 284 5.73 28.45 -3.98
CA SER A 284 7.13 28.23 -3.58
C SER A 284 7.94 29.52 -3.46
N GLU A 285 7.50 30.57 -4.16
CA GLU A 285 8.01 31.93 -4.14
C GLU A 285 7.88 32.63 -2.77
N TRP A 286 6.83 32.34 -1.99
CA TRP A 286 6.57 32.98 -0.69
C TRP A 286 7.31 32.30 0.48
N LEU A 287 7.68 31.02 0.34
CA LEU A 287 8.53 30.32 1.31
C LEU A 287 9.97 30.82 1.30
N CYS A 288 10.46 31.30 0.15
CA CYS A 288 11.76 31.97 0.04
C CYS A 288 11.77 33.36 0.72
N ALA A 289 10.66 34.10 0.66
CA ALA A 289 10.56 35.44 1.25
C ALA A 289 10.54 35.43 2.79
N TYR A 290 10.02 34.35 3.41
CA TYR A 290 9.97 34.24 4.87
C TYR A 290 11.33 33.90 5.49
N ARG A 291 12.21 33.20 4.75
CA ARG A 291 13.55 32.79 5.22
C ARG A 291 14.63 33.89 5.04
N GLN A 292 14.26 35.05 4.50
CA GLN A 292 15.18 36.17 4.26
C GLN A 292 14.90 37.42 5.11
N ARG A 293 13.98 37.38 6.09
CA ARG A 293 13.93 38.49 7.07
C ARG A 293 15.11 38.36 8.04
N PRO A 294 16.00 39.37 8.14
CA PRO A 294 16.90 39.45 9.28
C PRO A 294 16.04 39.67 10.53
N GLU A 295 16.33 38.91 11.58
CA GLU A 295 15.89 39.23 12.94
C GLU A 295 16.38 40.65 13.26
N MET A 296 15.47 41.52 13.73
CA MET A 296 15.84 42.80 14.34
C MET A 296 16.24 42.58 15.78
#